data_AF-A0A972IXI1-F1
#
_entry.id   AF-A0A972IXI1-F1
#
_cell.length_a   1.000
_cell.length_b   1.000
_cell.length_c   1.000
_cell.angle_alpha   90.00
_cell.angle_beta   90.00
_cell.angle_gamma   90.00
#
_symmetry.space_group_name_H-M   'P 1'
#
loop_
_entity.id
_entity.type
_entity.pdbx_description
1 polymer ?
#
loop_
_entity_poly.entity_id
_entity_poly.type
_entity_poly.pdbx_seq_one_letter_code
_entity_poly.pdbx_strand_id
1 'polypeptide(L)'
;MKKWIIYLTIICAVLLFASPVNALSDEIPPLAPDRAQLALNLMAINCQNLSDLGYSITDGQSAYFESMKQTIAVTQVNINYLIRDFASDLVSQFNDVFYNLEPTSESALAAANSCQNLRYQIYQRMANTPGVLQLTNPVTDYESCLNGGFFESGGTCFMNGNVVFDTSGYIIGLYNADCFTRTDAYYGTCWYCEYGNTQSECNDYPY
;
A
#
# COMPACT_ATOMS: atom_id res chain seq x y z
N MET A 1 43.14 -40.70 -32.05
CA MET A 1 43.27 -39.36 -31.40
C MET A 1 42.15 -38.36 -31.76
N LYS A 2 40.99 -38.78 -32.28
CA LYS A 2 39.87 -37.87 -32.61
C LYS A 2 38.61 -38.03 -31.73
N LYS A 3 38.51 -39.13 -30.96
CA LYS A 3 37.35 -39.41 -30.10
C LYS A 3 37.49 -38.89 -28.66
N TRP A 4 38.72 -38.63 -28.20
CA TRP A 4 38.99 -38.15 -26.84
C TRP A 4 38.90 -36.61 -26.70
N ILE A 5 39.04 -35.88 -27.81
CA ILE A 5 38.97 -34.40 -27.81
C ILE A 5 37.51 -33.91 -27.69
N ILE A 6 36.53 -34.72 -28.12
CA ILE A 6 35.10 -34.36 -28.07
C ILE A 6 34.52 -34.46 -26.65
N TYR A 7 35.06 -35.33 -25.79
CA TYR A 7 34.58 -35.44 -24.41
C TYR A 7 35.11 -34.32 -23.50
N LEU A 8 36.28 -33.73 -23.82
CA LEU A 8 36.85 -32.66 -23.01
C LEU A 8 36.16 -31.31 -23.22
N THR A 9 35.63 -31.04 -24.41
CA THR A 9 34.86 -29.80 -24.70
C THR A 9 33.45 -29.83 -24.11
N ILE A 10 32.87 -31.00 -23.86
CA ILE A 10 31.54 -31.12 -23.25
C ILE A 10 31.60 -30.90 -21.72
N ILE A 11 32.71 -31.25 -21.06
CA ILE A 11 32.83 -31.07 -19.60
C ILE A 11 33.11 -29.59 -19.23
N CYS A 12 33.80 -28.83 -20.09
CA CYS A 12 33.96 -27.38 -19.88
C CYS A 12 32.71 -26.55 -20.22
N ALA A 13 31.76 -27.06 -21.00
CA ALA A 13 30.51 -26.36 -21.32
C ALA A 13 29.40 -26.59 -20.26
N VAL A 14 29.54 -27.60 -19.40
CA VAL A 14 28.54 -27.94 -18.37
C VAL A 14 28.83 -27.27 -17.01
N LEU A 15 30.00 -26.65 -16.84
CA LEU A 15 30.38 -25.95 -15.60
C LEU A 15 30.23 -24.42 -15.65
N LEU A 16 29.74 -23.86 -16.78
CA LEU A 16 29.46 -22.42 -16.92
C LEU A 16 27.98 -22.05 -16.64
N PHE A 17 27.15 -22.99 -16.23
CA PHE A 17 25.73 -22.78 -15.93
C PHE A 17 25.33 -23.23 -14.52
N ALA A 18 26.26 -23.14 -13.55
CA ALA A 18 25.98 -23.48 -12.16
C ALA A 18 26.44 -22.35 -11.23
N SER A 19 25.78 -21.21 -11.34
CA SER A 19 25.49 -20.37 -10.20
C SER A 19 24.16 -19.68 -10.53
N PRO A 20 23.01 -20.05 -9.94
CA PRO A 20 22.03 -19.01 -9.73
C PRO A 20 22.77 -17.96 -8.92
N VAL A 21 22.95 -16.79 -9.53
CA VAL A 21 23.15 -15.57 -8.76
C VAL A 21 22.01 -15.62 -7.75
N ASN A 22 22.34 -15.86 -6.48
CA ASN A 22 21.47 -15.47 -5.39
C ASN A 22 21.39 -13.95 -5.50
N ALA A 23 20.55 -13.47 -6.42
CA ALA A 23 19.89 -12.21 -6.23
C ALA A 23 19.22 -12.43 -4.88
N LEU A 24 19.69 -11.70 -3.87
CA LEU A 24 18.88 -11.40 -2.72
C LEU A 24 17.56 -10.95 -3.33
N SER A 25 16.56 -11.82 -3.34
CA SER A 25 15.23 -11.38 -3.72
C SER A 25 14.91 -10.38 -2.64
N ASP A 26 14.85 -9.10 -2.99
CA ASP A 26 14.23 -8.11 -2.12
C ASP A 26 12.84 -8.68 -1.85
N GLU A 27 12.67 -9.27 -0.66
CA GLU A 27 11.45 -9.92 -0.27
C GLU A 27 10.41 -8.82 -0.19
N ILE A 28 9.43 -8.85 -1.10
CA ILE A 28 8.37 -7.85 -1.13
C ILE A 28 7.67 -7.92 0.22
N PRO A 29 7.61 -6.81 1.00
CA PRO A 29 6.99 -6.84 2.31
C PRO A 29 5.55 -7.34 2.23
N PRO A 30 5.07 -8.10 3.23
CA PRO A 30 3.71 -8.59 3.21
C PRO A 30 2.72 -7.42 3.28
N LEU A 31 1.58 -7.56 2.59
CA LEU A 31 0.51 -6.58 2.59
C LEU A 31 -0.83 -7.29 2.70
N ALA A 32 -1.58 -6.96 3.75
CA ALA A 32 -2.89 -7.55 3.98
C ALA A 32 -3.93 -7.11 2.93
N PRO A 33 -4.89 -8.00 2.56
CA PRO A 33 -5.93 -7.65 1.58
C PRO A 33 -6.83 -6.48 1.90
N ASP A 34 -7.15 -6.28 3.18
CA ASP A 34 -7.93 -5.13 3.62
C ASP A 34 -7.16 -3.81 3.41
N ARG A 35 -5.87 -3.78 3.76
CA ARG A 35 -4.97 -2.65 3.51
C ARG A 35 -4.80 -2.38 2.02
N ALA A 36 -4.59 -3.43 1.22
CA ALA A 36 -4.46 -3.33 -0.23
C ALA A 36 -5.73 -2.74 -0.86
N GLN A 37 -6.90 -3.29 -0.52
CA GLN A 37 -8.18 -2.84 -1.05
C GLN A 37 -8.50 -1.40 -0.63
N LEU A 38 -8.24 -1.05 0.63
CA LEU A 38 -8.43 0.31 1.13
C LEU A 38 -7.53 1.30 0.37
N ALA A 39 -6.25 0.97 0.18
CA ALA A 39 -5.34 1.82 -0.57
C ALA A 39 -5.80 2.01 -2.03
N LEU A 40 -6.26 0.94 -2.70
CA LEU A 40 -6.80 1.03 -4.08
C LEU A 40 -8.06 1.90 -4.18
N ASN A 41 -8.90 1.89 -3.15
CA ASN A 41 -10.09 2.74 -3.06
C ASN A 41 -9.70 4.20 -2.83
N LEU A 42 -8.79 4.47 -1.88
CA LEU A 42 -8.29 5.82 -1.62
C LEU A 42 -7.56 6.41 -2.84
N MET A 43 -6.76 5.60 -3.54
CA MET A 43 -6.15 6.02 -4.81
C MET A 43 -7.21 6.37 -5.85
N ALA A 44 -8.28 5.58 -5.98
CA ALA A 44 -9.36 5.87 -6.92
C ALA A 44 -10.03 7.22 -6.62
N ILE A 45 -10.34 7.48 -5.34
CA ILE A 45 -10.90 8.75 -4.86
C ILE A 45 -9.93 9.89 -5.18
N ASN A 46 -8.64 9.73 -4.87
CA ASN A 46 -7.65 10.77 -5.08
C ASN A 46 -7.49 11.13 -6.57
N CYS A 47 -7.46 10.12 -7.46
CA CYS A 47 -7.41 10.35 -8.89
C CYS A 47 -8.69 11.01 -9.43
N GLN A 48 -9.86 10.69 -8.86
CA GLN A 48 -11.12 11.36 -9.22
C GLN A 48 -11.11 12.83 -8.77
N ASN A 49 -10.66 13.11 -7.54
CA ASN A 49 -10.55 14.46 -7.01
C ASN A 49 -9.68 15.37 -7.91
N LEU A 50 -8.58 14.84 -8.45
CA LEU A 50 -7.75 15.56 -9.44
C LEU A 50 -8.51 15.88 -10.73
N SER A 51 -9.30 14.92 -11.23
CA SER A 51 -10.13 15.14 -12.41
C SER A 51 -11.20 16.21 -12.15
N ASP A 52 -11.88 16.12 -11.02
CA ASP A 52 -12.93 17.06 -10.62
C ASP A 52 -12.37 18.47 -10.40
N LEU A 53 -11.16 18.57 -9.85
CA LEU A 53 -10.42 19.82 -9.73
C LEU A 53 -10.14 20.44 -11.11
N GLY A 54 -9.67 19.65 -12.07
CA GLY A 54 -9.39 20.12 -13.42
C GLY A 54 -10.63 20.69 -14.14
N TYR A 55 -11.77 20.02 -14.00
CA TYR A 55 -13.04 20.52 -14.54
C TYR A 55 -13.55 21.76 -13.79
N SER A 56 -13.43 21.78 -12.46
CA SER A 56 -13.83 22.93 -11.65
C SER A 56 -13.04 24.20 -12.00
N ILE A 57 -11.73 24.08 -12.24
CA ILE A 57 -10.89 25.20 -12.72
C ILE A 57 -11.35 25.66 -14.10
N THR A 58 -11.68 24.74 -14.99
CA THR A 58 -12.22 25.05 -16.34
C THR A 58 -13.52 25.84 -16.25
N ASP A 59 -14.37 25.52 -15.27
CA ASP A 59 -15.63 26.21 -15.00
C ASP A 59 -15.45 27.54 -14.23
N GLY A 60 -14.21 28.02 -14.05
CA GLY A 60 -13.89 29.27 -13.38
C GLY A 60 -13.89 29.20 -11.85
N GLN A 61 -13.93 28.00 -11.27
CA GLN A 61 -13.95 27.76 -9.84
C GLN A 61 -12.55 27.51 -9.25
N SER A 62 -11.55 28.32 -9.63
CA SER A 62 -10.16 28.15 -9.15
C SER A 62 -10.00 28.34 -7.63
N ALA A 63 -10.96 28.98 -6.96
CA ALA A 63 -10.97 29.18 -5.51
C ALA A 63 -11.03 27.87 -4.70
N TYR A 64 -11.46 26.75 -5.30
CA TYR A 64 -11.50 25.43 -4.64
C TYR A 64 -10.17 24.67 -4.70
N PHE A 65 -9.15 25.23 -5.35
CA PHE A 65 -7.87 24.54 -5.52
C PHE A 65 -7.22 24.19 -4.18
N GLU A 66 -7.11 25.15 -3.26
CA GLU A 66 -6.42 24.93 -1.98
C GLU A 66 -7.17 23.94 -1.08
N SER A 67 -8.50 24.01 -1.02
CA SER A 67 -9.29 23.04 -0.22
C SER A 67 -9.18 21.63 -0.79
N MET A 68 -9.26 21.47 -2.11
CA MET A 68 -9.12 20.17 -2.75
C MET A 68 -7.69 19.63 -2.60
N LYS A 69 -6.67 20.48 -2.72
CA LYS A 69 -5.27 20.12 -2.49
C LYS A 69 -5.05 19.59 -1.08
N GLN A 70 -5.70 20.16 -0.07
CA GLN A 70 -5.65 19.65 1.29
C GLN A 70 -6.28 18.24 1.39
N THR A 71 -7.48 18.04 0.84
CA THR A 71 -8.15 16.72 0.82
C THR A 71 -7.29 15.65 0.12
N ILE A 72 -6.67 16.03 -0.99
CA ILE A 72 -5.71 15.21 -1.73
C ILE A 72 -4.51 14.84 -0.84
N ALA A 73 -3.91 15.81 -0.16
CA ALA A 73 -2.74 15.60 0.69
C ALA A 73 -3.02 14.63 1.85
N VAL A 74 -4.16 14.77 2.53
CA VAL A 74 -4.58 13.82 3.58
C VAL A 74 -4.70 12.40 3.01
N THR A 75 -5.37 12.28 1.86
CA THR A 75 -5.55 10.98 1.19
C THR A 75 -4.21 10.35 0.81
N GLN A 76 -3.21 11.16 0.39
CA GLN A 76 -1.86 10.68 0.13
C GLN A 76 -1.17 10.15 1.41
N VAL A 77 -1.31 10.83 2.56
CA VAL A 77 -0.73 10.34 3.82
C VAL A 77 -1.29 8.96 4.15
N ASN A 78 -2.61 8.77 4.02
CA ASN A 78 -3.24 7.48 4.24
C ASN A 78 -2.73 6.39 3.28
N ILE A 79 -2.55 6.71 1.99
CA ILE A 79 -2.00 5.76 1.01
C ILE A 79 -0.56 5.38 1.38
N ASN A 80 0.27 6.35 1.75
CA ASN A 80 1.64 6.09 2.22
C ASN A 80 1.64 5.16 3.44
N TYR A 81 0.81 5.45 4.43
CA TYR A 81 0.66 4.62 5.63
C TYR A 81 0.27 3.17 5.31
N LEU A 82 -0.62 2.96 4.33
CA LEU A 82 -1.11 1.63 4.01
C LEU A 82 -0.14 0.78 3.20
N ILE A 83 0.57 1.36 2.22
CA ILE A 83 1.26 0.57 1.18
C ILE A 83 2.68 1.03 0.84
N ARG A 84 3.26 2.02 1.54
CA ARG A 84 4.61 2.53 1.21
C ARG A 84 5.65 1.41 1.19
N ASP A 85 5.68 0.54 2.18
CA ASP A 85 6.72 -0.49 2.25
C ASP A 85 6.57 -1.53 1.13
N PHE A 86 5.33 -1.84 0.75
CA PHE A 86 5.02 -2.77 -0.34
C PHE A 86 5.38 -2.23 -1.73
N ALA A 87 5.16 -0.94 -1.98
CA ALA A 87 5.29 -0.34 -3.30
C ALA A 87 6.02 1.01 -3.29
N SER A 88 7.13 1.08 -2.55
CA SER A 88 7.84 2.35 -2.24
C SER A 88 8.18 3.18 -3.48
N ASP A 89 8.66 2.57 -4.55
CA ASP A 89 8.99 3.19 -5.83
C ASP A 89 7.76 3.79 -6.54
N LEU A 90 6.64 3.06 -6.55
CA LEU A 90 5.40 3.52 -7.18
C LEU A 90 4.68 4.57 -6.31
N VAL A 91 4.73 4.41 -4.99
CA VAL A 91 4.18 5.37 -4.03
C VAL A 91 4.98 6.68 -4.06
N SER A 92 6.30 6.63 -4.25
CA SER A 92 7.10 7.84 -4.46
C SER A 92 6.66 8.59 -5.72
N GLN A 93 6.54 7.89 -6.85
CA GLN A 93 6.04 8.49 -8.09
C GLN A 93 4.61 9.03 -7.94
N PHE A 94 3.77 8.31 -7.19
CA PHE A 94 2.42 8.76 -6.87
C PHE A 94 2.48 10.08 -6.12
N ASN A 95 3.35 10.22 -5.12
CA ASN A 95 3.51 11.48 -4.38
C ASN A 95 4.04 12.63 -5.26
N ASP A 96 4.96 12.34 -6.20
CA ASP A 96 5.53 13.34 -7.10
C ASP A 96 4.50 13.97 -8.05
N VAL A 97 3.45 13.23 -8.41
CA VAL A 97 2.31 13.75 -9.20
C VAL A 97 1.67 14.96 -8.51
N PHE A 98 1.57 14.93 -7.18
CA PHE A 98 0.89 15.98 -6.41
C PHE A 98 1.82 17.10 -5.97
N TYR A 99 3.11 16.81 -5.75
CA TYR A 99 4.11 17.82 -5.43
C TYR A 99 4.19 18.89 -6.53
N ASN A 100 4.03 18.49 -7.79
CA ASN A 100 4.11 19.35 -8.96
C ASN A 100 2.75 19.90 -9.43
N LEU A 101 1.70 19.80 -8.60
CA LEU A 101 0.37 20.24 -8.96
C LEU A 101 0.27 21.77 -8.98
N GLU A 102 -0.05 22.33 -10.14
CA GLU A 102 -0.27 23.76 -10.36
C GLU A 102 -1.78 24.10 -10.39
N PRO A 103 -2.17 25.35 -10.07
CA PRO A 103 -3.58 25.78 -10.06
C PRO A 103 -4.15 26.01 -11.47
N THR A 104 -3.93 25.05 -12.37
CA THR A 104 -4.42 25.07 -13.74
C THR A 104 -5.19 23.79 -14.04
N SER A 105 -6.18 23.87 -14.94
CA SER A 105 -6.95 22.69 -15.35
C SER A 105 -6.08 21.66 -16.06
N GLU A 106 -5.14 22.12 -16.88
CA GLU A 106 -4.18 21.25 -17.58
C GLU A 106 -3.33 20.44 -16.60
N SER A 107 -2.76 21.08 -15.57
CA SER A 107 -1.96 20.40 -14.54
C SER A 107 -2.80 19.36 -13.79
N ALA A 108 -4.00 19.71 -13.35
CA ALA A 108 -4.88 18.80 -12.62
C ALA A 108 -5.34 17.59 -13.46
N LEU A 109 -5.70 17.79 -14.73
CA LEU A 109 -6.09 16.70 -15.62
C LEU A 109 -4.90 15.79 -15.99
N ALA A 110 -3.72 16.37 -16.20
CA ALA A 110 -2.49 15.60 -16.42
C ALA A 110 -2.10 14.76 -15.19
N ALA A 111 -2.23 15.36 -14.00
CA ALA A 111 -2.04 14.67 -12.73
C ALA A 111 -3.05 13.53 -12.55
N ALA A 112 -4.33 13.75 -12.90
CA ALA A 112 -5.37 12.71 -12.81
C ALA A 112 -5.03 11.49 -13.67
N ASN A 113 -4.58 11.72 -14.92
CA ASN A 113 -4.15 10.63 -15.81
C ASN A 113 -2.94 9.86 -15.26
N SER A 114 -1.94 10.59 -14.73
CA SER A 114 -0.75 9.99 -14.12
C SER A 114 -1.10 9.17 -12.89
N CYS A 115 -1.99 9.70 -12.04
CA CYS A 115 -2.54 9.02 -10.87
C CYS A 115 -3.24 7.70 -11.26
N GLN A 116 -4.09 7.72 -12.29
CA GLN A 116 -4.78 6.50 -12.76
C GLN A 116 -3.80 5.44 -13.28
N ASN A 117 -2.78 5.87 -14.01
CA ASN A 117 -1.73 4.97 -14.51
C ASN A 117 -0.97 4.31 -13.35
N LEU A 118 -0.54 5.10 -12.35
CA LEU A 118 0.18 4.58 -11.18
C LEU A 118 -0.70 3.67 -10.33
N ARG A 119 -1.98 4.02 -10.14
CA ARG A 119 -2.95 3.14 -9.48
C ARG A 119 -3.04 1.78 -10.18
N TYR A 120 -3.07 1.77 -11.52
CA TYR A 120 -3.08 0.52 -12.28
C TYR A 120 -1.80 -0.28 -12.10
N GLN A 121 -0.62 0.36 -12.13
CA GLN A 121 0.66 -0.33 -11.88
C GLN A 121 0.73 -0.92 -10.47
N ILE A 122 0.27 -0.19 -9.44
CA ILE A 122 0.20 -0.68 -8.06
C ILE A 122 -0.76 -1.88 -7.97
N TYR A 123 -1.94 -1.78 -8.60
CA TYR A 123 -2.87 -2.91 -8.69
C TYR A 123 -2.23 -4.14 -9.35
N GLN A 124 -1.52 -3.97 -10.46
CA GLN A 124 -0.83 -5.08 -11.13
C GLN A 124 0.21 -5.73 -10.22
N ARG A 125 0.96 -4.93 -9.45
CA ARG A 125 1.90 -5.47 -8.46
C ARG A 125 1.17 -6.27 -7.39
N MET A 126 0.11 -5.72 -6.81
CA MET A 126 -0.73 -6.42 -5.83
C MET A 126 -1.31 -7.73 -6.38
N ALA A 127 -1.79 -7.72 -7.64
CA ALA A 127 -2.35 -8.91 -8.29
C ALA A 127 -1.31 -9.99 -8.59
N ASN A 128 -0.06 -9.60 -8.84
CA ASN A 128 1.05 -10.51 -9.10
C ASN A 128 1.73 -10.99 -7.81
N THR A 129 1.37 -10.45 -6.64
CA THR A 129 1.89 -10.89 -5.34
C THR A 129 0.84 -11.78 -4.64
N PRO A 130 1.13 -13.08 -4.44
CA PRO A 130 0.21 -13.98 -3.74
C PRO A 130 -0.16 -13.46 -2.35
N GLY A 131 -1.42 -13.63 -1.95
CA GLY A 131 -1.89 -13.24 -0.62
C GLY A 131 -2.34 -11.77 -0.49
N VAL A 132 -1.98 -10.89 -1.44
CA VAL A 132 -2.22 -9.44 -1.30
C VAL A 132 -3.63 -9.02 -1.69
N LEU A 133 -4.24 -9.56 -2.74
CA LEU A 133 -5.64 -9.24 -3.08
C LEU A 133 -6.65 -10.23 -2.48
N GLN A 134 -6.17 -11.40 -2.07
CA GLN A 134 -6.98 -12.44 -1.47
C GLN A 134 -6.09 -13.28 -0.57
N LEU A 135 -6.53 -13.50 0.67
CA LEU A 135 -5.84 -14.41 1.58
C LEU A 135 -5.74 -15.81 0.96
N THR A 136 -4.52 -16.33 0.88
CA THR A 136 -4.26 -17.69 0.39
C THR A 136 -4.35 -18.73 1.50
N ASN A 137 -4.11 -18.33 2.74
CA ASN A 137 -4.17 -19.17 3.92
C ASN A 137 -5.04 -18.49 5.00
N PRO A 138 -5.77 -19.26 5.83
CA PRO A 138 -6.48 -18.69 6.96
C PRO A 138 -5.50 -18.11 7.97
N VAL A 139 -5.90 -17.00 8.59
CA VAL A 139 -5.18 -16.41 9.73
C VAL A 139 -5.80 -16.96 11.01
N THR A 140 -5.00 -17.65 11.81
CA THR A 140 -5.47 -18.35 13.01
C THR A 140 -4.66 -18.04 14.27
N ASP A 141 -3.53 -17.34 14.12
CA ASP A 141 -2.62 -17.00 15.20
C ASP A 141 -1.84 -15.72 14.88
N TYR A 142 -1.03 -15.27 15.84
CA TYR A 142 -0.22 -14.06 15.72
C TYR A 142 0.77 -14.10 14.56
N GLU A 143 1.46 -15.22 14.35
CA GLU A 143 2.50 -15.32 13.32
C GLU A 143 1.89 -15.35 11.91
N SER A 144 0.77 -16.05 11.69
CA SER A 144 0.03 -16.01 10.43
C SER A 144 -0.56 -14.63 10.15
N CYS A 145 -0.98 -13.89 11.18
CA CYS A 145 -1.44 -12.51 11.06
C CYS A 145 -0.28 -11.57 10.67
N LEU A 146 0.87 -11.66 11.34
CA LEU A 146 2.04 -10.87 11.00
C LEU A 146 2.54 -11.12 9.57
N ASN A 147 2.67 -12.40 9.21
CA ASN A 147 3.10 -12.80 7.87
C ASN A 147 2.10 -12.40 6.78
N GLY A 148 0.83 -12.16 7.15
CA GLY A 148 -0.19 -11.61 6.27
C GLY A 148 -0.03 -10.10 6.02
N GLY A 149 0.81 -9.39 6.79
CA GLY A 149 1.01 -7.94 6.65
C GLY A 149 -0.13 -7.11 7.21
N PHE A 150 -0.85 -7.65 8.20
CA PHE A 150 -1.90 -6.94 8.95
C PHE A 150 -1.31 -5.91 9.92
N PHE A 151 -2.16 -5.18 10.63
CA PHE A 151 -1.71 -4.14 11.57
C PHE A 151 -1.09 -4.78 12.81
N GLU A 152 0.02 -4.24 13.31
CA GLU A 152 0.65 -4.71 14.54
C GLU A 152 0.95 -3.55 15.48
N SER A 153 0.67 -3.76 16.77
CA SER A 153 1.09 -2.85 17.83
C SER A 153 1.23 -3.60 19.13
N GLY A 154 2.32 -3.33 19.85
CA GLY A 154 2.55 -3.85 21.19
C GLY A 154 2.53 -5.38 21.29
N GLY A 155 2.97 -6.11 20.26
CA GLY A 155 2.96 -7.57 20.25
C GLY A 155 1.58 -8.20 20.00
N THR A 156 0.65 -7.41 19.45
CA THR A 156 -0.69 -7.86 19.05
C THR A 156 -0.90 -7.54 17.58
N CYS A 157 -1.36 -8.51 16.81
CA CYS A 157 -1.70 -8.32 15.39
C CYS A 157 -3.22 -8.19 15.23
N PHE A 158 -3.69 -7.28 14.38
CA PHE A 158 -5.08 -6.88 14.24
C PHE A 158 -5.57 -6.97 12.79
N MET A 159 -6.74 -7.55 12.59
CA MET A 159 -7.35 -7.71 11.26
C MET A 159 -8.87 -7.58 11.30
N ASN A 160 -9.52 -7.47 10.13
CA ASN A 160 -10.98 -7.49 9.97
C ASN A 160 -11.74 -6.39 10.75
N GLY A 161 -11.06 -5.32 11.18
CA GLY A 161 -11.69 -4.21 11.87
C GLY A 161 -12.28 -3.18 10.92
N ASN A 162 -13.14 -2.31 11.48
CA ASN A 162 -13.64 -1.12 10.79
C ASN A 162 -12.58 -0.03 10.87
N VAL A 163 -12.14 0.45 9.71
CA VAL A 163 -11.18 1.55 9.63
C VAL A 163 -11.79 2.81 10.23
N VAL A 164 -11.03 3.45 11.13
CA VAL A 164 -11.44 4.68 11.81
C VAL A 164 -10.62 5.84 11.26
N PHE A 165 -11.30 6.94 10.98
CA PHE A 165 -10.70 8.18 10.52
C PHE A 165 -10.91 9.28 11.57
N ASP A 166 -9.94 10.18 11.72
CA ASP A 166 -10.15 11.42 12.47
C ASP A 166 -11.02 12.42 11.68
N THR A 167 -11.31 13.56 12.30
CA THR A 167 -12.12 14.63 11.69
C THR A 167 -11.45 15.28 10.47
N SER A 168 -10.14 15.14 10.34
CA SER A 168 -9.37 15.64 9.19
C SER A 168 -9.26 14.60 8.06
N GLY A 169 -9.68 13.36 8.30
CA GLY A 169 -9.68 12.26 7.33
C GLY A 169 -8.44 11.36 7.38
N TYR A 170 -7.61 11.42 8.43
CA TYR A 170 -6.46 10.52 8.59
C TYR A 170 -6.92 9.20 9.18
N ILE A 171 -6.34 8.09 8.73
CA ILE A 171 -6.53 6.79 9.37
C ILE A 171 -5.87 6.84 10.75
N ILE A 172 -6.64 6.57 11.79
CA ILE A 172 -6.18 6.58 13.18
C ILE A 172 -6.28 5.21 13.86
N GLY A 173 -6.96 4.24 13.23
CA GLY A 173 -7.10 2.94 13.85
C GLY A 173 -8.06 1.98 13.16
N LEU A 174 -8.32 0.87 13.86
CA LEU A 174 -9.37 -0.10 13.57
C LEU A 174 -10.24 -0.31 14.82
N TYR A 175 -11.56 -0.35 14.66
CA TYR A 175 -12.50 -0.75 15.70
C TYR A 175 -13.17 -2.08 15.41
N ASN A 176 -13.44 -2.85 16.46
CA ASN A 176 -14.05 -4.18 16.39
C ASN A 176 -13.24 -5.14 15.50
N ALA A 177 -11.92 -5.05 15.60
CA ALA A 177 -10.98 -5.95 14.93
C ALA A 177 -10.92 -7.31 15.65
N ASP A 178 -10.57 -8.33 14.89
CA ASP A 178 -9.98 -9.55 15.44
C ASP A 178 -8.54 -9.21 15.84
N CYS A 179 -8.07 -9.77 16.96
CA CYS A 179 -6.67 -9.64 17.34
C CYS A 179 -6.07 -10.90 17.93
N PHE A 180 -4.80 -11.08 17.61
CA PHE A 180 -4.01 -12.24 17.99
C PHE A 180 -2.82 -11.74 18.81
N THR A 181 -2.70 -12.21 20.04
CA THR A 181 -1.48 -12.12 20.82
C THR A 181 -0.68 -13.40 20.59
N ARG A 182 0.54 -13.48 21.15
CA ARG A 182 1.33 -14.73 21.09
C ARG A 182 0.64 -15.93 21.73
N THR A 183 -0.34 -15.73 22.60
CA THR A 183 -1.00 -16.79 23.38
C THR A 183 -2.49 -16.91 23.15
N ASP A 184 -3.15 -15.82 22.75
CA ASP A 184 -4.61 -15.71 22.75
C ASP A 184 -5.13 -15.12 21.44
N ALA A 185 -6.38 -15.43 21.12
CA ALA A 185 -7.12 -14.86 20.00
C ALA A 185 -8.45 -14.30 20.49
N TYR A 186 -8.76 -13.08 20.07
CA TYR A 186 -9.99 -12.35 20.38
C TYR A 186 -10.63 -11.92 19.08
N TYR A 187 -11.95 -12.10 18.94
CA TYR A 187 -12.64 -11.87 17.67
C TYR A 187 -13.66 -10.74 17.81
N GLY A 188 -13.57 -9.73 16.94
CA GLY A 188 -14.51 -8.62 16.84
C GLY A 188 -14.55 -7.67 18.05
N THR A 189 -13.58 -7.73 18.96
CA THR A 189 -13.59 -6.94 20.22
C THR A 189 -12.39 -6.01 20.36
N CYS A 190 -11.36 -6.15 19.51
CA CYS A 190 -10.10 -5.45 19.70
C CYS A 190 -10.10 -4.13 18.95
N TRP A 191 -9.39 -3.16 19.52
CA TRP A 191 -9.16 -1.86 18.91
C TRP A 191 -7.67 -1.70 18.65
N TYR A 192 -7.34 -1.28 17.43
CA TYR A 192 -6.01 -0.83 17.06
C TYR A 192 -6.04 0.69 16.99
N CYS A 193 -5.17 1.37 17.74
CA CYS A 193 -5.06 2.82 17.70
C CYS A 193 -3.62 3.22 17.43
N GLU A 194 -3.37 3.75 16.23
CA GLU A 194 -2.03 4.09 15.73
C GLU A 194 -1.34 5.11 16.65
N TYR A 195 -2.10 6.10 17.12
CA TYR A 195 -1.57 7.23 17.89
C TYR A 195 -1.92 7.14 19.39
N GLY A 196 -2.22 5.93 19.88
CA GLY A 196 -2.71 5.71 21.24
C GLY A 196 -4.21 5.99 21.40
N ASN A 197 -4.72 5.89 22.62
CA ASN A 197 -6.15 6.04 22.91
C ASN A 197 -6.42 6.74 24.27
N THR A 198 -7.64 7.26 24.42
CA THR A 198 -8.16 7.88 25.66
C THR A 198 -9.05 6.91 26.46
N GLN A 199 -8.90 5.59 26.28
CA GLN A 199 -9.79 4.52 26.76
C GLN A 199 -11.16 4.43 26.06
N SER A 200 -11.70 5.54 25.55
CA SER A 200 -12.99 5.57 24.84
C SER A 200 -12.88 5.70 23.33
N GLU A 201 -11.74 6.18 22.81
CA GLU A 201 -11.49 6.39 21.39
C GLU A 201 -9.99 6.40 21.07
N CYS A 202 -9.63 6.17 19.81
CA CYS A 202 -8.28 6.41 19.31
C CYS A 202 -7.98 7.91 19.27
N ASN A 203 -6.72 8.27 19.51
CA ASN A 203 -6.25 9.64 19.37
C ASN A 203 -6.19 10.05 17.90
N ASP A 204 -6.40 11.34 17.65
CA ASP A 204 -6.23 11.96 16.33
C ASP A 204 -4.76 11.88 15.85
N TYR A 205 -4.57 12.09 14.54
CA TYR A 205 -3.25 12.19 13.94
C TYR A 205 -2.43 13.34 14.56
N PRO A 206 -1.18 13.10 15.01
CA PRO A 206 -0.35 14.14 15.62
C PRO A 206 0.22 15.06 14.53
N TYR A 207 -0.29 16.28 14.46
CA TYR A 207 0.21 17.36 13.59
C TYR A 207 1.32 18.19 14.23
#